data_AF-A0A3D5JSL0-F1
#
_entry.id   AF-A0A3D5JSL0-F1
#
_cell.length_a   1.000
_cell.length_b   1.000
_cell.length_c   1.000
_cell.angle_alpha   90.00
_cell.angle_beta   90.00
_cell.angle_gamma   90.00
#
_symmetry.space_group_name_H-M   'P 1'
#
loop_
_entity.id
_entity.type
_entity.pdbx_description
1 polymer ?
#
loop_
_entity_poly.entity_id
_entity_poly.type
_entity_poly.pdbx_seq_one_letter_code
_entity_poly.pdbx_strand_id
1 'polypeptide(L)'
;ITHPQLLITAGIGALVSIATFSFFTFVSPYLQQVTAVDVQWLSLGMLLFGLCAIAGNLLGGALADAMDVDRSLRLALGALALNLLGLFGCARMPVVMMILIGTLGICFFSIVTLLTLRLLRQAQRFIPRYSSVAAGLNIASFNLGTALGGALGSLTIGFATLASVPLTGAGAAVLALMVLYLQGRRVTALESSVP
;
A
#
# COMPACT_ATOMS: atom_id res chain seq x y z
N ILE A 1 18.73 15.05 6.33
CA ILE A 1 17.62 14.20 5.81
C ILE A 1 16.43 15.09 5.45
N THR A 2 16.67 16.20 4.75
CA THR A 2 15.65 17.22 4.46
C THR A 2 15.28 17.25 2.98
N HIS A 3 15.79 16.30 2.18
CA HIS A 3 15.54 16.33 0.75
C HIS A 3 14.05 16.01 0.49
N PRO A 4 13.28 16.96 -0.06
CA PRO A 4 11.82 16.90 -0.06
C PRO A 4 11.29 15.70 -0.84
N GLN A 5 12.02 15.24 -1.86
CA GLN A 5 11.60 14.08 -2.65
C GLN A 5 11.64 12.76 -1.87
N LEU A 6 12.63 12.56 -1.01
CA LEU A 6 12.73 11.35 -0.18
C LEU A 6 11.60 11.32 0.86
N LEU A 7 11.27 12.48 1.45
CA LEU A 7 10.17 12.62 2.39
C LEU A 7 8.81 12.36 1.75
N ILE A 8 8.59 12.84 0.51
CA ILE A 8 7.36 12.55 -0.23
C ILE A 8 7.24 11.06 -0.54
N THR A 9 8.31 10.41 -1.00
CA THR A 9 8.30 8.96 -1.28
C THR A 9 8.05 8.14 -0.01
N ALA A 10 8.66 8.54 1.10
CA ALA A 10 8.44 7.96 2.42
C ALA A 10 6.97 8.13 2.87
N GLY A 11 6.40 9.33 2.67
CA GLY A 11 4.99 9.62 2.93
C GLY A 11 4.02 8.78 2.09
N ILE A 12 4.36 8.50 0.82
CA ILE A 12 3.60 7.56 -0.01
C ILE A 12 3.63 6.15 0.63
N GLY A 13 4.80 5.70 1.12
CA GLY A 13 4.91 4.44 1.86
C GLY A 13 4.03 4.39 3.11
N ALA A 14 3.99 5.47 3.88
CA ALA A 14 3.08 5.58 5.04
C ALA A 14 1.61 5.49 4.62
N LEU A 15 1.19 6.19 3.55
CA LEU A 15 -0.18 6.12 3.04
C LEU A 15 -0.57 4.73 2.53
N VAL A 16 0.36 4.02 1.89
CA VAL A 16 0.15 2.63 1.45
C VAL A 16 -0.03 1.71 2.65
N SER A 17 0.78 1.87 3.70
CA SER A 17 0.59 1.14 4.96
C SER A 17 -0.75 1.47 5.61
N ILE A 18 -1.15 2.74 5.64
CA ILE A 18 -2.47 3.15 6.15
C ILE A 18 -3.57 2.45 5.34
N ALA A 19 -3.47 2.45 4.02
CA ALA A 19 -4.46 1.87 3.13
C ALA A 19 -4.69 0.38 3.39
N THR A 20 -3.61 -0.38 3.55
CA THR A 20 -3.67 -1.82 3.78
C THR A 20 -4.07 -2.16 5.21
N PHE A 21 -3.38 -1.56 6.19
CA PHE A 21 -3.54 -1.95 7.59
C PHE A 21 -4.78 -1.34 8.25
N SER A 22 -5.40 -0.30 7.68
CA SER A 22 -6.72 0.12 8.18
C SER A 22 -7.74 -1.00 8.09
N PHE A 23 -7.70 -1.82 7.05
CA PHE A 23 -8.53 -3.01 6.90
C PHE A 23 -7.89 -4.25 7.53
N PHE A 24 -6.63 -4.53 7.21
CA PHE A 24 -5.99 -5.81 7.56
C PHE A 24 -5.88 -6.02 9.08
N THR A 25 -5.76 -4.94 9.87
CA THR A 25 -5.82 -5.01 11.35
C THR A 25 -7.14 -5.62 11.85
N PHE A 26 -8.23 -5.43 11.12
CA PHE A 26 -9.57 -5.91 11.48
C PHE A 26 -10.04 -7.05 10.56
N VAL A 27 -9.14 -7.70 9.82
CA VAL A 27 -9.52 -8.75 8.85
C VAL A 27 -10.27 -9.91 9.52
N SER A 28 -9.85 -10.31 10.72
CA SER A 28 -10.48 -11.39 11.49
C SER A 28 -11.93 -11.05 11.88
N PRO A 29 -12.21 -9.96 12.63
CA PRO A 29 -13.60 -9.60 12.93
C PRO A 29 -14.39 -9.26 11.67
N TYR A 30 -13.77 -8.71 10.61
CA TYR A 30 -14.46 -8.42 9.35
C TYR A 30 -14.98 -9.70 8.68
N LEU A 31 -14.13 -10.72 8.53
CA LEU A 31 -14.52 -11.99 7.93
C LEU A 31 -15.62 -12.69 8.75
N GLN A 32 -15.52 -12.67 10.08
CA GLN A 32 -16.49 -13.35 10.94
C GLN A 32 -17.83 -12.61 11.05
N GLN A 33 -17.82 -11.28 11.14
CA GLN A 33 -19.03 -10.50 11.43
C GLN A 33 -19.69 -9.91 10.17
N VAL A 34 -18.91 -9.60 9.13
CA VAL A 34 -19.42 -8.99 7.89
C VAL A 34 -19.58 -10.04 6.79
N THR A 35 -18.54 -10.83 6.56
CA THR A 35 -18.58 -11.92 5.56
C THR A 35 -19.29 -13.18 6.07
N ALA A 36 -19.47 -13.29 7.39
CA ALA A 36 -20.11 -14.42 8.07
C ALA A 36 -19.45 -15.77 7.74
N VAL A 37 -18.11 -15.81 7.80
CA VAL A 37 -17.33 -17.04 7.59
C VAL A 37 -16.68 -17.56 8.87
N ASP A 38 -16.46 -18.87 8.92
CA ASP A 38 -15.85 -19.54 10.07
C ASP A 38 -14.32 -19.36 10.13
N VAL A 39 -13.73 -19.71 11.28
CA VAL A 39 -12.28 -19.61 11.54
C VAL A 39 -11.42 -20.36 10.51
N GLN A 40 -11.91 -21.46 9.95
CA GLN A 40 -11.19 -22.20 8.90
C GLN A 40 -10.95 -21.34 7.65
N TRP A 41 -11.93 -20.51 7.26
CA TRP A 41 -11.80 -19.58 6.15
C TRP A 41 -10.80 -18.47 6.46
N LEU A 42 -10.80 -17.94 7.68
CA LEU A 42 -9.79 -16.98 8.10
C LEU A 42 -8.36 -17.54 7.94
N SER A 43 -8.11 -18.75 8.42
CA SER A 43 -6.80 -19.40 8.30
C SER A 43 -6.39 -19.61 6.84
N LEU A 44 -7.30 -20.07 5.98
CA LEU A 44 -7.06 -20.20 4.55
C LEU A 44 -6.78 -18.85 3.88
N GLY A 45 -7.46 -17.78 4.31
CA GLY A 45 -7.31 -16.44 3.77
C GLY A 45 -5.95 -15.86 4.11
N MET A 46 -5.49 -16.07 5.35
CA MET A 46 -4.15 -15.66 5.80
C MET A 46 -3.05 -16.48 5.12
N LEU A 47 -3.28 -17.78 4.89
CA LEU A 47 -2.36 -18.61 4.10
C LEU A 47 -2.24 -18.09 2.66
N LEU A 48 -3.38 -17.82 2.02
CA LEU A 48 -3.41 -17.27 0.66
C LEU A 48 -2.75 -15.90 0.60
N PHE A 49 -3.03 -15.01 1.56
CA PHE A 49 -2.34 -13.72 1.70
C PHE A 49 -0.82 -13.90 1.77
N GLY A 50 -0.32 -14.86 2.56
CA GLY A 50 1.11 -15.15 2.66
C GLY A 50 1.74 -15.61 1.35
N LEU A 51 1.09 -16.54 0.63
CA LEU A 51 1.56 -17.00 -0.69
C LEU A 51 1.56 -15.85 -1.71
N CYS A 52 0.48 -15.07 -1.71
CA CYS A 52 0.33 -13.89 -2.53
C CYS A 52 1.34 -12.78 -2.19
N ALA A 53 1.75 -12.64 -0.93
CA ALA A 53 2.78 -11.71 -0.50
C ALA A 53 4.15 -12.07 -1.10
N ILE A 54 4.50 -13.35 -1.14
CA ILE A 54 5.72 -13.83 -1.82
C ILE A 54 5.64 -13.47 -3.31
N ALA A 55 4.53 -13.80 -3.97
CA ALA A 55 4.31 -13.46 -5.37
C ALA A 55 4.37 -11.95 -5.61
N GLY A 56 3.81 -11.13 -4.71
CA GLY A 56 3.84 -9.67 -4.77
C GLY A 56 5.26 -9.11 -4.75
N ASN A 57 6.14 -9.62 -3.88
CA ASN A 57 7.55 -9.20 -3.85
C ASN A 57 8.27 -9.52 -5.17
N LEU A 58 8.08 -10.74 -5.69
CA LEU A 58 8.66 -11.17 -6.97
C LEU A 58 8.14 -10.32 -8.13
N LEU A 59 6.83 -10.11 -8.19
CA LEU A 59 6.18 -9.26 -9.20
C LEU A 59 6.66 -7.80 -9.09
N GLY A 60 6.81 -7.26 -7.89
CA GLY A 60 7.33 -5.91 -7.66
C GLY A 60 8.76 -5.74 -8.19
N GLY A 61 9.63 -6.73 -7.97
CA GLY A 61 10.98 -6.77 -8.55
C GLY A 61 10.94 -6.84 -10.07
N ALA A 62 10.18 -7.79 -10.63
CA ALA A 62 10.06 -7.96 -12.07
C ALA A 62 9.48 -6.70 -12.76
N LEU A 63 8.49 -6.04 -12.16
CA LEU A 63 7.92 -4.78 -12.65
C LEU A 63 8.89 -3.60 -12.57
N ALA A 64 9.85 -3.63 -11.65
CA ALA A 64 10.88 -2.60 -11.52
C ALA A 64 12.00 -2.73 -12.57
N ASP A 65 12.19 -3.96 -13.08
CA ASP A 65 13.18 -4.28 -14.12
C ASP A 65 12.57 -4.15 -15.53
N ALA A 66 11.30 -4.53 -15.71
CA ALA A 66 10.64 -4.52 -17.00
C ALA A 66 10.04 -3.16 -17.40
N MET A 67 9.70 -2.30 -16.43
CA MET A 67 8.98 -1.04 -16.66
C MET A 67 9.50 0.10 -15.79
N ASP A 68 9.15 1.34 -16.16
CA ASP A 68 9.38 2.50 -15.32
C ASP A 68 8.72 2.35 -13.94
N VAL A 69 9.51 2.46 -12.87
CA VAL A 69 9.05 2.26 -11.48
C VAL A 69 7.86 3.16 -11.13
N ASP A 70 7.85 4.40 -11.59
CA ASP A 70 6.74 5.33 -11.34
C ASP A 70 5.45 4.90 -12.05
N ARG A 71 5.56 4.29 -13.23
CA ARG A 71 4.40 3.73 -13.96
C ARG A 71 3.89 2.47 -13.24
N SER A 72 4.78 1.58 -12.83
CA SER A 72 4.45 0.37 -12.08
C SER A 72 3.77 0.71 -10.75
N LEU A 73 4.26 1.72 -10.02
CA LEU A 73 3.65 2.20 -8.79
C LEU A 73 2.25 2.75 -9.00
N ARG A 74 2.01 3.53 -10.06
CA ARG A 74 0.66 4.05 -10.36
C ARG A 74 -0.33 2.91 -10.63
N LEU A 75 0.08 1.90 -11.39
CA LEU A 75 -0.75 0.73 -11.67
C LEU A 75 -1.03 -0.06 -10.39
N ALA A 76 0.00 -0.33 -9.58
CA ALA A 76 -0.15 -1.09 -8.34
C ALA A 76 -1.00 -0.35 -7.29
N LEU A 77 -0.85 0.97 -7.16
CA LEU A 77 -1.70 1.80 -6.29
C LEU A 77 -3.15 1.83 -6.75
N GLY A 78 -3.39 1.92 -8.07
CA GLY A 78 -4.72 1.79 -8.65
C GLY A 78 -5.34 0.42 -8.35
N ALA A 79 -4.57 -0.65 -8.52
CA ALA A 79 -4.99 -2.00 -8.18
C ALA A 79 -5.30 -2.15 -6.68
N LEU A 80 -4.49 -1.57 -5.79
CA LEU A 80 -4.74 -1.55 -4.35
C LEU A 80 -6.07 -0.84 -4.01
N ALA A 81 -6.32 0.32 -4.61
CA ALA A 81 -7.57 1.06 -4.40
C ALA A 81 -8.79 0.25 -4.88
N LEU A 82 -8.71 -0.35 -6.07
CA LEU A 82 -9.77 -1.19 -6.61
C LEU A 82 -10.00 -2.44 -5.76
N ASN A 83 -8.93 -3.05 -5.25
CA ASN A 83 -9.01 -4.20 -4.36
C ASN A 83 -9.76 -3.85 -3.07
N LEU A 84 -9.44 -2.72 -2.44
CA LEU A 84 -10.10 -2.23 -1.22
C LEU A 84 -11.57 -1.86 -1.48
N LEU A 85 -11.89 -1.28 -2.64
CA LEU A 85 -13.29 -1.07 -3.04
C LEU A 85 -14.02 -2.39 -3.29
N GLY A 86 -13.34 -3.38 -3.86
CA GLY A 86 -13.85 -4.74 -4.00
C GLY A 86 -14.15 -5.39 -2.66
N LEU A 87 -13.27 -5.21 -1.66
CA LEU A 87 -13.50 -5.70 -0.30
C LEU A 87 -14.77 -5.09 0.30
N PHE A 88 -15.03 -3.80 0.07
CA PHE A 88 -16.29 -3.17 0.47
C PHE A 88 -17.51 -3.73 -0.29
N GLY A 89 -17.44 -3.78 -1.62
CA GLY A 89 -18.59 -4.13 -2.47
C GLY A 89 -18.96 -5.62 -2.44
N CYS A 90 -17.97 -6.50 -2.26
CA CYS A 90 -18.14 -7.96 -2.29
C CYS A 90 -18.14 -8.60 -0.89
N ALA A 91 -18.41 -7.81 0.16
CA ALA A 91 -18.24 -8.24 1.55
C ALA A 91 -19.04 -9.49 1.96
N ARG A 92 -20.14 -9.80 1.25
CA ARG A 92 -21.01 -10.96 1.48
C ARG A 92 -20.71 -12.17 0.59
N MET A 93 -19.61 -12.16 -0.16
CA MET A 93 -19.22 -13.23 -1.08
C MET A 93 -17.92 -13.91 -0.58
N PRO A 94 -17.99 -14.98 0.23
CA PRO A 94 -16.84 -15.60 0.88
C PRO A 94 -15.67 -15.90 -0.05
N VAL A 95 -15.93 -16.57 -1.18
CA VAL A 95 -14.89 -16.96 -2.14
C VAL A 95 -14.20 -15.74 -2.76
N VAL A 96 -14.98 -14.71 -3.13
CA VAL A 96 -14.42 -13.46 -3.68
C VAL A 96 -13.59 -12.75 -2.63
N MET A 97 -14.02 -12.78 -1.37
CA MET A 97 -13.31 -12.15 -0.27
C MET A 97 -11.94 -12.78 -0.01
N MET A 98 -11.84 -14.09 -0.15
CA MET A 98 -10.56 -14.81 -0.06
C MET A 98 -9.60 -14.40 -1.17
N ILE A 99 -10.09 -14.31 -2.40
CA ILE A 99 -9.30 -13.85 -3.55
C ILE A 99 -8.86 -12.40 -3.33
N LEU A 100 -9.74 -11.53 -2.84
CA LEU A 100 -9.43 -10.13 -2.56
C LEU A 100 -8.38 -10.00 -1.45
N ILE A 101 -8.49 -10.77 -0.37
CA ILE A 101 -7.46 -10.82 0.70
C ILE A 101 -6.13 -11.33 0.14
N GLY A 102 -6.13 -12.39 -0.67
CA GLY A 102 -4.92 -12.85 -1.36
C GLY A 102 -4.29 -11.73 -2.21
N THR A 103 -5.07 -11.19 -3.14
CA THR A 103 -4.61 -10.14 -4.06
C THR A 103 -4.23 -8.82 -3.38
N LEU A 104 -4.79 -8.53 -2.19
CA LEU A 104 -4.33 -7.44 -1.32
C LEU A 104 -2.85 -7.63 -0.95
N GLY A 105 -2.43 -8.86 -0.63
CA GLY A 105 -1.04 -9.23 -0.39
C GLY A 105 -0.15 -8.99 -1.62
N ILE A 106 -0.59 -9.40 -2.81
CA ILE A 106 0.15 -9.13 -4.06
C ILE A 106 0.35 -7.62 -4.24
N CYS A 107 -0.72 -6.83 -4.11
CA CYS A 107 -0.68 -5.39 -4.32
C CYS A 107 0.26 -4.72 -3.31
N PHE A 108 0.05 -4.98 -2.01
CA PHE A 108 0.81 -4.33 -0.95
C PHE A 108 2.31 -4.64 -1.06
N PHE A 109 2.68 -5.91 -1.18
CA PHE A 109 4.10 -6.28 -1.21
C PHE A 109 4.78 -5.86 -2.52
N SER A 110 4.07 -5.85 -3.64
CA SER A 110 4.60 -5.29 -4.89
C SER A 110 4.92 -3.80 -4.75
N ILE A 111 4.01 -3.03 -4.13
CA ILE A 111 4.22 -1.59 -3.87
C ILE A 111 5.39 -1.39 -2.89
N VAL A 112 5.50 -2.20 -1.84
CA VAL A 112 6.61 -2.13 -0.87
C VAL A 112 7.96 -2.31 -1.57
N THR A 113 8.09 -3.32 -2.44
CA THR A 113 9.32 -3.54 -3.23
C THR A 113 9.62 -2.35 -4.13
N LEU A 114 8.63 -1.88 -4.91
CA LEU A 114 8.79 -0.76 -5.83
C LEU A 114 9.17 0.54 -5.12
N LEU A 115 8.52 0.87 -3.99
CA LEU A 115 8.84 2.05 -3.20
C LEU A 115 10.23 1.97 -2.60
N THR A 116 10.64 0.80 -2.10
CA THR A 116 11.97 0.59 -1.55
C THR A 116 13.04 0.84 -2.63
N LEU A 117 12.87 0.28 -3.83
CA LEU A 117 13.78 0.51 -4.95
C LEU A 117 13.80 1.98 -5.37
N ARG A 118 12.64 2.63 -5.46
CA ARG A 118 12.53 4.06 -5.80
C ARG A 118 13.27 4.94 -4.80
N LEU A 119 13.09 4.67 -3.51
CA LEU A 119 13.70 5.42 -2.44
C LEU A 119 15.22 5.21 -2.39
N LEU A 120 15.71 3.99 -2.64
CA LEU A 120 17.14 3.71 -2.78
C LEU A 120 17.76 4.43 -3.98
N ARG A 121 17.11 4.41 -5.15
CA ARG A 121 17.57 5.16 -6.35
C ARG A 121 17.62 6.66 -6.08
N GLN A 122 16.62 7.22 -5.41
CA GLN A 122 16.63 8.63 -4.98
C GLN A 122 17.74 8.91 -3.98
N ALA A 123 17.97 8.01 -3.01
CA ALA A 123 19.03 8.17 -2.03
C ALA A 123 20.42 8.17 -2.68
N GLN A 124 20.68 7.27 -3.64
CA GLN A 124 21.92 7.26 -4.41
C GLN A 124 22.14 8.55 -5.19
N ARG A 125 21.07 9.15 -5.74
CA ARG A 125 21.15 10.40 -6.52
C ARG A 125 21.37 11.64 -5.64
N PHE A 126 20.63 11.76 -4.53
CA PHE A 126 20.61 12.99 -3.73
C PHE A 126 21.51 12.94 -2.50
N ILE A 127 21.69 11.76 -1.90
CA ILE A 127 22.36 11.59 -0.61
C ILE A 127 23.16 10.26 -0.55
N PRO A 128 24.13 10.02 -1.45
CA PRO A 128 24.80 8.72 -1.59
C PRO A 128 25.55 8.27 -0.32
N ARG A 129 26.09 9.21 0.47
CA ARG A 129 26.79 8.92 1.74
C ARG A 129 25.86 8.47 2.88
N TYR A 130 24.54 8.62 2.76
CA TYR A 130 23.58 8.35 3.82
C TYR A 130 22.41 7.45 3.33
N SER A 131 22.70 6.52 2.42
CA SER A 131 21.72 5.57 1.87
C SER A 131 21.05 4.71 2.94
N SER A 132 21.78 4.33 4.00
CA SER A 132 21.25 3.62 5.17
C SER A 132 20.14 4.40 5.89
N VAL A 133 20.26 5.72 5.94
CA VAL A 133 19.26 6.60 6.56
C VAL A 133 17.97 6.64 5.74
N ALA A 134 18.08 6.57 4.42
CA ALA A 134 16.92 6.49 3.54
C ALA A 134 16.16 5.17 3.75
N ALA A 135 16.89 4.04 3.84
CA ALA A 135 16.27 2.75 4.17
C ALA A 135 15.58 2.77 5.55
N GLY A 136 16.21 3.37 6.56
CA GLY A 136 15.60 3.55 7.89
C GLY A 136 14.33 4.42 7.86
N LEU A 137 14.34 5.50 7.09
CA LEU A 137 13.16 6.35 6.87
C LEU A 137 12.00 5.58 6.23
N ASN A 138 12.29 4.71 5.27
CA ASN A 138 11.29 3.88 4.61
C ASN A 138 10.60 2.94 5.61
N ILE A 139 11.38 2.22 6.43
CA ILE A 139 10.86 1.32 7.48
C ILE A 139 10.04 2.11 8.49
N ALA A 140 10.55 3.24 8.96
CA ALA A 140 9.84 4.10 9.91
C ALA A 140 8.49 4.57 9.36
N SER A 141 8.44 4.91 8.06
CA SER A 141 7.21 5.36 7.40
C SER A 141 6.17 4.27 7.27
N PHE A 142 6.58 3.04 6.90
CA PHE A 142 5.66 1.90 6.87
C PHE A 142 5.12 1.56 8.27
N ASN A 143 5.97 1.57 9.30
CA ASN A 143 5.55 1.29 10.68
C ASN A 143 4.59 2.36 11.22
N LEU A 144 4.90 3.63 10.99
CA LEU A 144 4.01 4.74 11.32
C LEU A 144 2.68 4.61 10.59
N GLY A 145 2.71 4.26 9.31
CA GLY A 145 1.52 4.02 8.52
C GLY A 145 0.68 2.85 9.06
N THR A 146 1.30 1.77 9.53
CA THR A 146 0.60 0.62 10.13
C THR A 146 -0.11 1.01 11.42
N ALA A 147 0.58 1.76 12.29
CA ALA A 147 0.01 2.26 13.54
C ALA A 147 -1.18 3.20 13.26
N LEU A 148 -1.00 4.17 12.35
CA LEU A 148 -2.07 5.08 11.95
C LEU A 148 -3.20 4.38 11.22
N GLY A 149 -2.90 3.36 10.40
CA GLY A 149 -3.88 2.54 9.71
C GLY A 149 -4.82 1.88 10.71
N GLY A 150 -4.28 1.16 11.70
CA GLY A 150 -5.08 0.56 12.75
C GLY A 150 -5.92 1.58 13.54
N ALA A 151 -5.34 2.73 13.87
CA ALA A 151 -6.05 3.81 14.56
C ALA A 151 -7.21 4.38 13.71
N LEU A 152 -6.98 4.66 12.43
CA LEU A 152 -8.00 5.16 11.50
C LEU A 152 -9.08 4.12 11.21
N GLY A 153 -8.71 2.85 11.09
CA GLY A 153 -9.67 1.74 11.00
C GLY A 153 -10.55 1.66 12.24
N SER A 154 -9.95 1.74 13.43
CA SER A 154 -10.69 1.78 14.71
C SER A 154 -11.65 2.97 14.79
N LEU A 155 -11.19 4.17 14.42
CA LEU A 155 -12.03 5.37 14.35
C LEU A 155 -13.19 5.20 13.36
N THR A 156 -12.93 4.59 12.20
CA THR A 156 -13.97 4.29 11.20
C THR A 156 -15.04 3.37 11.77
N ILE A 157 -14.64 2.36 12.55
CA ILE A 157 -15.59 1.47 13.24
C ILE A 157 -16.42 2.25 14.26
N GLY A 158 -15.81 3.19 14.99
CA GLY A 158 -16.49 4.01 16.00
C GLY A 158 -17.55 4.97 15.46
N PHE A 159 -17.31 5.60 14.29
CA PHE A 159 -18.23 6.57 13.70
C PHE A 159 -19.13 6.01 12.58
N ALA A 160 -18.76 4.87 12.00
CA ALA A 160 -19.51 4.22 10.94
C ALA A 160 -19.73 2.73 11.27
N THR A 161 -19.16 1.82 10.48
CA THR A 161 -19.30 0.37 10.70
C THR A 161 -18.02 -0.38 10.37
N LEU A 162 -17.92 -1.62 10.86
CA LEU A 162 -16.85 -2.53 10.44
C LEU A 162 -16.86 -2.76 8.92
N ALA A 163 -18.03 -2.82 8.29
CA ALA A 163 -18.16 -3.02 6.85
C ALA A 163 -17.54 -1.87 6.03
N SER A 164 -17.53 -0.64 6.54
CA SER A 164 -16.98 0.55 5.86
C SER A 164 -15.47 0.71 5.96
N VAL A 165 -14.78 -0.07 6.79
CA VAL A 165 -13.32 0.04 6.98
C VAL A 165 -12.50 -0.04 5.67
N PRO A 166 -12.83 -0.88 4.66
CA PRO A 166 -12.11 -0.88 3.39
C PRO A 166 -12.18 0.46 2.65
N LEU A 167 -13.23 1.28 2.85
CA LEU A 167 -13.33 2.59 2.22
C LEU A 167 -12.28 3.58 2.73
N THR A 168 -11.97 3.54 4.03
CA THR A 168 -10.88 4.32 4.62
C THR A 168 -9.55 3.94 3.97
N GLY A 169 -9.34 2.64 3.76
CA GLY A 169 -8.17 2.13 3.07
C GLY A 169 -8.09 2.61 1.62
N ALA A 170 -9.20 2.47 0.88
CA ALA A 170 -9.30 2.91 -0.51
C ALA A 170 -9.03 4.42 -0.65
N GLY A 171 -9.56 5.23 0.27
CA GLY A 171 -9.27 6.66 0.34
C GLY A 171 -7.78 6.95 0.50
N ALA A 172 -7.10 6.26 1.42
CA ALA A 172 -5.66 6.39 1.60
C ALA A 172 -4.85 5.94 0.35
N ALA A 173 -5.27 4.86 -0.33
CA ALA A 173 -4.64 4.42 -1.57
C ALA A 173 -4.81 5.44 -2.72
N VAL A 174 -5.99 6.05 -2.85
CA VAL A 174 -6.25 7.12 -3.82
C VAL A 174 -5.41 8.37 -3.49
N LEU A 175 -5.30 8.74 -2.22
CA LEU A 175 -4.42 9.82 -1.79
C LEU A 175 -2.94 9.53 -2.13
N ALA A 176 -2.47 8.31 -1.87
CA ALA A 176 -1.12 7.89 -2.25
C ALA A 176 -0.88 8.02 -3.77
N LEU A 177 -1.85 7.59 -4.57
CA LEU A 177 -1.81 7.71 -6.04
C LEU A 177 -1.77 9.18 -6.49
N MET A 178 -2.57 10.04 -5.87
CA MET A 178 -2.61 11.48 -6.15
C MET A 178 -1.27 12.14 -5.81
N VAL A 179 -0.70 11.84 -4.64
CA VAL A 179 0.61 12.35 -4.21
C VAL A 179 1.71 11.90 -5.16
N LEU A 180 1.71 10.63 -5.58
CA LEU A 180 2.68 10.10 -6.55
C LEU A 180 2.58 10.84 -7.90
N TYR A 181 1.36 11.05 -8.40
CA TYR A 181 1.13 11.76 -9.65
C TYR A 181 1.62 13.22 -9.59
N LEU A 182 1.31 13.93 -8.51
CA LEU A 182 1.77 15.30 -8.28
C LEU A 182 3.29 15.40 -8.14
N GLN A 183 3.91 14.42 -7.48
CA GLN A 183 5.37 14.34 -7.37
C GLN A 183 6.03 14.19 -8.75
N GLY A 184 5.48 13.33 -9.62
CA GLY A 184 5.98 13.14 -10.98
C GLY A 184 5.93 14.42 -11.82
N ARG A 185 4.83 15.18 -11.75
CA ARG A 185 4.70 16.46 -12.48
C ARG A 185 5.74 17.51 -12.07
N ARG A 186 6.09 17.56 -10.77
CA ARG A 186 7.09 18.51 -10.25
C ARG A 186 8.51 18.20 -10.75
N VAL A 187 8.84 16.93 -10.97
CA VAL A 187 10.14 16.53 -11.50
C VAL A 187 10.27 16.93 -12.97
N THR A 188 9.27 16.60 -13.79
CA THR A 188 9.27 16.94 -15.23
C THR A 188 9.30 18.45 -15.49
N ALA A 189 8.61 19.25 -14.67
CA ALA A 189 8.59 20.71 -14.80
C ALA A 189 9.96 21.36 -14.55
N LEU A 190 10.76 20.79 -13.64
CA LEU A 190 12.11 21.29 -13.34
C LEU A 190 13.10 20.96 -14.48
N GLU A 191 12.97 19.79 -15.10
CA GLU A 191 13.81 19.38 -16.24
C GLU A 191 13.51 20.20 -17.51
N SER A 192 12.26 20.63 -17.73
CA SER A 192 11.91 21.53 -18.84
C SER A 192 12.32 23.00 -18.66
N SER A 193 12.75 23.38 -17.45
CA SER A 193 13.17 24.75 -17.13
C SER A 193 14.69 24.98 -17.19
N VAL A 194 15.47 23.95 -17.54
CA VAL A 194 16.91 24.08 -17.77
C VAL A 194 17.14 24.25 -19.29
N PRO A 195 17.56 25.44 -19.74
CA PRO A 195 17.87 25.71 -21.15
C PRO A 195 19.15 25.01 -21.63
#